data_AF-A0A453HCM3-F1
#
_entry.id   AF-A0A453HCM3-F1
#
_cell.length_a   1.000
_cell.length_b   1.000
_cell.length_c   1.000
_cell.angle_alpha   90.00
_cell.angle_beta   90.00
_cell.angle_gamma   90.00
#
_symmetry.space_group_name_H-M   'P 1'
#
loop_
_entity.id
_entity.type
_entity.pdbx_description
1 polymer ?
#
loop_
_entity_poly.entity_id
_entity_poly.type
_entity_poly.pdbx_seq_one_letter_code
_entity_poly.pdbx_strand_id
1 'polypeptide(L)'
;NNKGLVEELEKLLERLRIPQEFAASLTGGSFEESRMLKNVEACEWLTGAIRCLEVPNLDPSYVNMRAVREKRAELEKLKITFVKRASEFLRNYFSSLVDFMISDKSYFSQRGQLKRPDHADLRYKCRTYARLLQHLKSLDKSCLGPLRKAYCQSLNLLLRREAREFANELRASTKAPKNPAVWLEGSNNAGQNGSSADTSTVSDAYSKMLTIFIPLLVDESSFFAHFMCFEVPALVPAGAPNVNKRRSGANDPDDDDLSLMDPDGNDIKPDNTSVELGTLNDALQELLDGIQECTSISITFRKISMQL
;
A
#
# COMPACT_ATOMS: atom_id res chain seq x y z
N ASN A 1 -34.26 39.03 20.10
CA ASN A 1 -32.79 38.94 20.28
C ASN A 1 -32.34 37.72 21.07
N ASN A 2 -32.81 37.49 22.31
CA ASN A 2 -32.30 36.37 23.12
C ASN A 2 -32.49 34.99 22.48
N LYS A 3 -33.59 34.76 21.77
CA LYS A 3 -33.85 33.49 21.08
C LYS A 3 -32.80 33.16 20.01
N GLY A 4 -32.44 34.12 19.15
CA GLY A 4 -31.43 33.92 18.11
C GLY A 4 -30.01 33.70 18.68
N LEU A 5 -29.69 34.34 19.82
CA LEU A 5 -28.42 34.08 20.51
C LEU A 5 -28.35 32.66 21.09
N VAL A 6 -29.46 32.15 21.64
CA VAL A 6 -29.53 30.78 22.14
C VAL A 6 -29.41 29.78 20.99
N GLU A 7 -30.09 30.02 19.87
CA GLU A 7 -29.99 29.17 18.67
C GLU A 7 -28.56 29.13 18.10
N GLU A 8 -27.86 30.27 18.03
CA GLU A 8 -26.46 30.29 17.59
C GLU A 8 -25.51 29.60 18.60
N LEU A 9 -25.79 29.70 19.90
CA LEU A 9 -25.01 29.00 20.92
C LEU A 9 -25.21 27.48 20.85
N GLU A 10 -26.43 27.01 20.63
CA GLU A 10 -26.74 25.58 20.46
C GLU A 10 -26.02 24.99 19.24
N LYS A 11 -26.06 25.68 18.09
CA LYS A 11 -25.32 25.26 16.90
C LYS A 11 -23.81 25.15 17.17
N LEU A 12 -23.24 26.10 17.90
CA LEU A 12 -21.82 26.06 18.26
C LEU A 12 -21.53 24.88 19.22
N LEU A 13 -22.38 24.65 20.22
CA LEU A 13 -22.24 23.55 21.16
C LEU A 13 -22.31 22.18 20.49
N GLU A 14 -23.20 22.00 19.52
CA GLU A 14 -23.30 20.77 18.73
C GLU A 14 -21.99 20.49 17.97
N ARG A 15 -21.38 21.51 17.37
CA ARG A 15 -20.09 21.39 16.66
C ARG A 15 -18.91 21.07 17.59
N LEU A 16 -19.00 21.45 18.86
CA LEU A 16 -17.93 21.21 19.85
C LEU A 16 -18.08 19.85 20.56
N ARG A 17 -19.18 19.12 20.38
CA ARG A 17 -19.40 17.85 21.07
C ARG A 17 -18.69 16.69 20.34
N ILE A 18 -17.92 15.90 21.08
CA ILE A 18 -17.40 14.61 20.58
C ILE A 18 -18.49 13.54 20.79
N PRO A 19 -18.93 12.83 19.74
CA PRO A 19 -19.80 11.68 19.89
C PRO A 19 -19.15 10.59 20.76
N GLN A 20 -19.89 10.11 21.75
CA GLN A 20 -19.36 9.14 22.72
C GLN A 20 -18.99 7.80 22.04
N GLU A 21 -19.68 7.45 20.97
CA GLU A 21 -19.40 6.30 20.11
C GLU A 21 -18.00 6.33 19.47
N PHE A 22 -17.50 7.51 19.11
CA PHE A 22 -16.17 7.68 18.51
C PHE A 22 -15.07 7.90 19.55
N ALA A 23 -15.42 8.41 20.73
CA ALA A 23 -14.45 8.67 21.80
C ALA A 23 -13.63 7.42 22.16
N ALA A 24 -14.28 6.26 22.24
CA ALA A 24 -13.60 4.99 22.52
C ALA A 24 -12.60 4.61 21.40
N SER A 25 -13.03 4.70 20.13
CA SER A 25 -12.16 4.41 18.97
C SER A 25 -10.97 5.35 18.86
N LEU A 26 -11.16 6.65 19.14
CA LEU A 26 -10.12 7.66 18.98
C LEU A 26 -9.09 7.68 20.11
N THR A 27 -9.47 7.26 21.32
CA THR A 27 -8.58 7.30 22.50
C THR A 27 -7.98 5.94 22.86
N GLY A 28 -8.74 4.87 22.67
CA GLY A 28 -8.60 3.62 23.43
C GLY A 28 -8.76 2.33 22.63
N GLY A 29 -9.51 2.35 21.52
CA GLY A 29 -10.03 1.16 20.84
C GLY A 29 -8.99 0.27 20.15
N SER A 30 -9.35 -1.01 19.99
CA SER A 30 -8.58 -1.96 19.18
C SER A 30 -8.68 -1.61 17.68
N PHE A 31 -7.63 -1.94 16.94
CA PHE A 31 -7.54 -1.84 15.49
C PHE A 31 -7.74 -3.20 14.79
N GLU A 32 -8.35 -4.17 15.46
CA GLU A 32 -8.78 -5.41 14.81
C GLU A 32 -9.73 -5.16 13.63
N GLU A 33 -9.71 -6.09 12.67
CA GLU A 33 -10.52 -6.08 11.45
C GLU A 33 -12.00 -5.80 11.72
N SER A 34 -12.59 -6.43 12.76
CA SER A 34 -13.99 -6.24 13.15
C SER A 34 -14.36 -4.81 13.54
N ARG A 35 -13.37 -4.00 13.95
CA ARG A 35 -13.56 -2.61 14.37
C ARG A 35 -13.10 -1.60 13.33
N MET A 36 -12.58 -2.05 12.19
CA MET A 36 -12.04 -1.16 11.16
C MET A 36 -13.03 -0.14 10.63
N LEU A 37 -14.27 -0.57 10.35
CA LEU A 37 -15.32 0.35 9.89
C LEU A 37 -15.52 1.51 10.88
N LYS A 38 -15.68 1.20 12.17
CA LYS A 38 -15.86 2.20 13.24
C LYS A 38 -14.65 3.10 13.42
N ASN A 39 -13.43 2.56 13.28
CA ASN A 39 -12.21 3.35 13.39
C ASN A 39 -12.05 4.31 12.19
N VAL A 40 -12.49 3.90 10.99
CA VAL A 40 -12.54 4.76 9.80
C VAL A 40 -13.59 5.86 9.99
N GLU A 41 -14.82 5.53 10.38
CA GLU A 41 -15.89 6.51 10.65
C GLU A 41 -15.46 7.53 11.72
N ALA A 42 -14.83 7.07 12.80
CA ALA A 42 -14.32 7.94 13.85
C ALA A 42 -13.22 8.89 13.34
N CYS A 43 -12.38 8.41 12.42
CA CYS A 43 -11.31 9.18 11.81
C CYS A 43 -11.86 10.21 10.79
N GLU A 44 -12.86 9.83 10.00
CA GLU A 44 -13.61 10.72 9.11
C GLU A 44 -14.29 11.83 9.91
N TRP A 45 -14.98 11.46 10.99
CA TRP A 45 -15.59 12.42 11.91
C TRP A 45 -14.56 13.38 12.50
N LEU A 46 -13.42 12.89 12.99
CA LEU A 46 -12.37 13.73 13.56
C LEU A 46 -11.81 14.73 12.53
N THR A 47 -11.61 14.26 11.30
CA THR A 47 -11.15 15.09 10.18
C THR A 47 -12.17 16.19 9.88
N GLY A 48 -13.45 15.84 9.80
CA GLY A 48 -14.54 16.79 9.62
C GLY A 48 -14.64 17.79 10.76
N ALA A 49 -14.54 17.33 12.01
CA ALA A 49 -14.62 18.18 13.20
C ALA A 49 -13.50 19.23 13.23
N ILE A 50 -12.27 18.84 12.88
CA ILE A 50 -11.14 19.78 12.77
C ILE A 50 -11.41 20.82 11.67
N ARG A 51 -11.80 20.38 10.46
CA ARG A 51 -12.11 21.28 9.33
C ARG A 51 -13.27 22.23 9.63
N CYS A 52 -14.31 21.76 10.31
CA CYS A 52 -15.46 22.58 10.70
C CYS A 52 -15.11 23.70 11.67
N LEU A 53 -14.06 23.51 12.47
CA LEU A 53 -13.56 24.56 13.33
C LEU A 53 -12.62 25.49 12.58
N GLU A 54 -12.00 25.11 11.47
CA GLU A 54 -11.09 25.97 10.67
C GLU A 54 -11.81 27.00 9.78
N VAL A 55 -11.11 28.09 9.43
CA VAL A 55 -11.58 29.09 8.46
C VAL A 55 -11.41 28.49 7.05
N PRO A 56 -12.39 28.60 6.13
CA PRO A 56 -13.58 29.47 6.16
C PRO A 56 -14.85 28.86 6.79
N ASN A 57 -14.81 27.61 7.25
CA ASN A 57 -16.01 26.90 7.74
C ASN A 57 -16.53 27.44 9.09
N LEU A 58 -15.65 28.05 9.87
CA LEU A 58 -15.98 28.79 11.07
C LEU A 58 -15.95 30.30 10.80
N ASP A 59 -16.99 31.00 11.24
CA ASP A 59 -17.02 32.47 11.21
C ASP A 59 -15.79 33.02 11.96
N PRO A 60 -15.02 33.95 11.35
CA PRO A 60 -13.82 34.53 11.95
C PRO A 60 -14.02 35.11 13.36
N SER A 61 -15.23 35.56 13.70
CA SER A 61 -15.58 36.06 15.03
C SER A 61 -15.47 35.01 16.13
N TYR A 62 -15.69 33.72 15.82
CA TYR A 62 -15.58 32.62 16.78
C TYR A 62 -14.15 32.13 16.99
N VAL A 63 -13.21 32.45 16.09
CA VAL A 63 -11.84 31.91 16.12
C VAL A 63 -11.11 32.27 17.43
N ASN A 64 -11.34 33.47 17.95
CA ASN A 64 -10.71 33.96 19.17
C ASN A 64 -11.45 33.55 20.46
N MET A 65 -12.61 32.88 20.35
CA MET A 65 -13.31 32.40 21.53
C MET A 65 -12.51 31.31 22.24
N ARG A 66 -12.40 31.43 23.56
CA ARG A 66 -11.66 30.49 24.41
C ARG A 66 -12.14 29.05 24.20
N ALA A 67 -13.45 28.83 24.20
CA ALA A 67 -14.05 27.50 24.04
C ALA A 67 -13.68 26.84 22.69
N VAL A 68 -13.66 27.62 21.60
CA VAL A 68 -13.27 27.12 20.27
C VAL A 68 -11.79 26.74 20.24
N ARG A 69 -10.92 27.59 20.82
CA ARG A 69 -9.48 27.30 20.92
C ARG A 69 -9.19 26.07 21.76
N GLU A 70 -9.83 25.94 22.92
CA GLU A 70 -9.69 24.78 23.80
C GLU A 70 -10.17 23.50 23.10
N LYS A 71 -11.29 23.57 22.37
CA LYS A 71 -11.78 22.42 21.61
C LYS A 71 -10.85 22.02 20.47
N ARG A 72 -10.31 22.97 19.72
CA ARG A 72 -9.31 22.67 18.68
C ARG A 72 -8.09 21.97 19.28
N ALA A 73 -7.59 22.44 20.42
CA ALA A 73 -6.48 21.81 21.11
C ALA A 73 -6.82 20.37 21.57
N GLU A 74 -8.07 20.13 22.02
CA GLU A 74 -8.55 18.79 22.35
C GLU A 74 -8.59 17.86 21.13
N LEU A 75 -9.16 18.32 20.01
CA LEU A 75 -9.22 17.55 18.76
C LEU A 75 -7.83 17.28 18.18
N GLU A 76 -6.91 18.24 18.29
CA GLU A 76 -5.52 18.07 17.85
C GLU A 76 -4.80 17.03 18.70
N LYS A 77 -4.99 17.03 20.02
CA LYS A 77 -4.46 16.00 20.91
C LYS A 77 -5.04 14.62 20.56
N LEU A 78 -6.32 14.56 20.21
CA LEU A 78 -7.00 13.35 19.79
C LEU A 78 -6.43 12.83 18.47
N LYS A 79 -6.19 13.72 17.49
CA LYS A 79 -5.52 13.42 16.23
C LYS A 79 -4.15 12.81 16.44
N ILE A 80 -3.28 13.47 17.19
CA ILE A 80 -1.92 13.00 17.47
C ILE A 80 -1.96 11.62 18.14
N THR A 81 -2.87 11.43 19.11
CA THR A 81 -3.01 10.16 19.82
C THR A 81 -3.46 9.04 18.89
N PHE A 82 -4.50 9.28 18.08
CA PHE A 82 -5.04 8.30 17.15
C PHE A 82 -4.02 7.91 16.08
N VAL A 83 -3.40 8.90 15.43
CA VAL A 83 -2.39 8.68 14.37
C VAL A 83 -1.23 7.86 14.91
N LYS A 84 -0.71 8.21 16.10
CA LYS A 84 0.39 7.47 16.72
C LYS A 84 0.03 6.00 16.95
N ARG A 85 -1.14 5.75 17.55
CA ARG A 85 -1.60 4.38 17.86
C ARG A 85 -1.84 3.56 16.60
N ALA A 86 -2.56 4.13 15.62
CA ALA A 86 -2.86 3.46 14.36
C ALA A 86 -1.57 3.14 13.59
N SER A 87 -0.63 4.08 13.55
CA SER A 87 0.67 3.88 12.90
C SER A 87 1.47 2.77 13.60
N GLU A 88 1.50 2.77 14.93
CA GLU A 88 2.19 1.74 15.69
C GLU A 88 1.58 0.35 15.46
N PHE A 89 0.25 0.27 15.49
CA PHE A 89 -0.47 -0.96 15.17
C PHE A 89 -0.12 -1.49 13.78
N LEU A 90 -0.17 -0.64 12.74
CA LEU A 90 0.11 -1.05 11.37
C LEU A 90 1.55 -1.55 11.19
N ARG A 91 2.54 -0.88 11.79
CA ARG A 91 3.94 -1.37 11.76
C ARG A 91 4.07 -2.77 12.36
N ASN A 92 3.43 -2.99 13.52
CA ASN A 92 3.45 -4.29 14.19
C ASN A 92 2.69 -5.34 13.40
N TYR A 93 1.58 -4.95 12.76
CA TYR A 93 0.78 -5.82 11.92
C TYR A 93 1.53 -6.32 10.69
N PHE A 94 2.29 -5.44 9.99
CA PHE A 94 3.09 -5.86 8.84
C PHE A 94 4.16 -6.89 9.23
N SER A 95 4.84 -6.67 10.35
CA SER A 95 5.82 -7.64 10.87
C SER A 95 5.15 -8.96 11.21
N SER A 96 4.07 -8.94 12.00
CA SER A 96 3.43 -10.17 12.47
C SER A 96 2.80 -10.98 11.35
N LEU A 97 2.27 -10.31 10.32
CA LEU A 97 1.73 -10.96 9.13
C LEU A 97 2.83 -11.71 8.36
N VAL A 98 3.98 -11.07 8.16
CA VAL A 98 5.12 -11.71 7.49
C VAL A 98 5.72 -12.81 8.37
N ASP A 99 5.89 -12.59 9.66
CA ASP A 99 6.41 -13.60 10.59
C ASP A 99 5.54 -14.86 10.58
N PHE A 100 4.22 -14.69 10.56
CA PHE A 100 3.27 -15.79 10.38
C PHE A 100 3.54 -16.56 9.08
N MET A 101 3.67 -15.86 7.94
CA MET A 101 3.96 -16.51 6.66
C MET A 101 5.32 -17.22 6.64
N ILE A 102 6.36 -16.59 7.19
CA ILE A 102 7.71 -17.18 7.28
C ILE A 102 7.70 -18.45 8.15
N SER A 103 6.90 -18.47 9.21
CA SER A 103 6.80 -19.61 10.12
C SER A 103 6.14 -20.83 9.47
N ASP A 104 5.21 -20.61 8.53
CA ASP A 104 4.52 -21.69 7.84
C ASP A 104 5.29 -22.13 6.59
N LYS A 105 5.89 -23.31 6.67
CA LYS A 105 6.65 -23.92 5.57
C LYS A 105 5.81 -24.15 4.32
N SER A 106 4.49 -24.22 4.43
CA SER A 106 3.59 -24.44 3.30
C SER A 106 3.66 -23.34 2.25
N TYR A 107 4.09 -22.12 2.63
CA TYR A 107 4.25 -20.99 1.71
C TYR A 107 5.50 -21.11 0.82
N PHE A 108 6.48 -21.92 1.21
CA PHE A 108 7.77 -22.00 0.53
C PHE A 108 7.91 -23.25 -0.33
N SER A 109 8.85 -23.19 -1.28
CA SER A 109 9.32 -24.38 -1.98
C SER A 109 9.97 -25.35 -1.00
N GLN A 110 9.70 -26.64 -1.16
CA GLN A 110 10.22 -27.72 -0.34
C GLN A 110 10.86 -28.80 -1.23
N ARG A 111 11.62 -29.73 -0.63
CA ARG A 111 12.29 -30.81 -1.38
C ARG A 111 11.33 -31.56 -2.28
N GLY A 112 11.59 -31.52 -3.59
CA GLY A 112 10.77 -32.16 -4.62
C GLY A 112 9.51 -31.37 -5.02
N GLN A 113 9.25 -30.22 -4.40
CA GLN A 113 8.08 -29.39 -4.66
C GLN A 113 8.49 -27.92 -4.81
N LEU A 114 8.75 -27.53 -6.05
CA LEU A 114 8.95 -26.14 -6.42
C LEU A 114 7.59 -25.42 -6.41
N LYS A 115 7.43 -24.45 -5.52
CA LYS A 115 6.19 -23.66 -5.35
C LYS A 115 6.43 -22.23 -5.84
N ARG A 116 5.50 -21.73 -6.66
CA ARG A 116 5.46 -20.32 -7.05
C ARG A 116 5.01 -19.47 -5.84
N PRO A 117 5.74 -18.40 -5.48
CA PRO A 117 5.26 -17.46 -4.47
C PRO A 117 3.91 -16.86 -4.85
N ASP A 118 3.02 -16.75 -3.88
CA ASP A 118 1.70 -16.16 -4.02
C ASP A 118 1.37 -15.32 -2.79
N HIS A 119 1.05 -14.04 -3.02
CA HIS A 119 0.78 -13.05 -2.00
C HIS A 119 -0.68 -12.59 -1.97
N ALA A 120 -1.60 -13.29 -2.62
CA ALA A 120 -3.02 -12.93 -2.65
C ALA A 120 -3.60 -12.69 -1.25
N ASP A 121 -3.36 -13.61 -0.31
CA ASP A 121 -3.84 -13.53 1.08
C ASP A 121 -3.19 -12.38 1.86
N LEU A 122 -1.90 -12.14 1.67
CA LEU A 122 -1.19 -11.01 2.27
C LEU A 122 -1.79 -9.69 1.79
N ARG A 123 -1.99 -9.55 0.47
CA ARG A 123 -2.58 -8.35 -0.13
C ARG A 123 -4.01 -8.14 0.34
N TYR A 124 -4.81 -9.21 0.42
CA TYR A 124 -6.18 -9.15 0.94
C TYR A 124 -6.21 -8.60 2.37
N LYS A 125 -5.38 -9.18 3.24
CA LYS A 125 -5.23 -8.76 4.64
C LYS A 125 -4.75 -7.32 4.79
N CYS A 126 -3.80 -6.88 3.97
CA CYS A 126 -3.37 -5.48 3.93
C CYS A 126 -4.49 -4.54 3.45
N ARG A 127 -5.25 -4.93 2.42
CA ARG A 127 -6.34 -4.10 1.84
C ARG A 127 -7.43 -3.75 2.86
N THR A 128 -7.69 -4.61 3.85
CA THR A 128 -8.60 -4.31 4.97
C THR A 128 -8.27 -2.97 5.66
N TYR A 129 -7.00 -2.56 5.65
CA TYR A 129 -6.51 -1.35 6.31
C TYR A 129 -6.27 -0.17 5.34
N ALA A 130 -6.56 -0.31 4.04
CA ALA A 130 -6.26 0.71 3.04
C ALA A 130 -6.99 2.04 3.30
N ARG A 131 -8.27 1.98 3.67
CA ARG A 131 -9.06 3.19 4.00
C ARG A 131 -8.49 3.91 5.23
N LEU A 132 -8.06 3.16 6.24
CA LEU A 132 -7.42 3.75 7.43
C LEU A 132 -6.14 4.50 7.04
N LEU A 133 -5.29 3.92 6.18
CA LEU A 133 -4.07 4.58 5.69
C LEU A 133 -4.37 5.88 4.94
N GLN A 134 -5.42 5.92 4.11
CA GLN A 134 -5.85 7.13 3.41
C GLN A 134 -6.23 8.25 4.39
N HIS A 135 -7.01 7.93 5.42
CA HIS A 135 -7.35 8.93 6.44
C HIS A 135 -6.14 9.35 7.28
N LEU A 136 -5.23 8.43 7.61
CA LEU A 136 -3.97 8.77 8.27
C LEU A 136 -3.13 9.75 7.43
N LYS A 137 -3.02 9.55 6.11
CA LYS A 137 -2.38 10.52 5.19
C LYS A 137 -3.01 11.90 5.30
N SER A 138 -4.34 11.96 5.40
CA SER A 138 -5.07 13.23 5.49
C SER A 138 -4.90 13.95 6.83
N LEU A 139 -4.77 13.20 7.93
CA LEU A 139 -4.58 13.74 9.27
C LEU A 139 -3.13 14.17 9.53
N ASP A 140 -2.17 13.36 9.10
CA ASP A 140 -0.74 13.61 9.29
C ASP A 140 0.09 12.93 8.19
N LYS A 141 0.53 13.71 7.21
CA LYS A 141 1.38 13.21 6.11
C LYS A 141 2.72 12.66 6.59
N SER A 142 3.23 13.09 7.75
CA SER A 142 4.53 12.67 8.26
C SER A 142 4.55 11.22 8.76
N CYS A 143 3.38 10.65 9.09
CA CYS A 143 3.30 9.28 9.60
C CYS A 143 3.55 8.21 8.52
N LEU A 144 3.37 8.55 7.23
CA LEU A 144 3.51 7.59 6.13
C LEU A 144 4.95 7.14 5.89
N GLY A 145 5.95 8.00 6.11
CA GLY A 145 7.36 7.64 5.88
C GLY A 145 7.78 6.41 6.71
N PRO A 146 7.64 6.44 8.04
CA PRO A 146 7.90 5.28 8.89
C PRO A 146 7.03 4.05 8.57
N LEU A 147 5.79 4.22 8.12
CA LEU A 147 4.90 3.11 7.75
C LEU A 147 5.35 2.41 6.46
N ARG A 148 5.69 3.20 5.44
CA ARG A 148 6.25 2.73 4.17
C ARG A 148 7.51 1.91 4.44
N LYS A 149 8.42 2.47 5.24
CA LYS A 149 9.65 1.80 5.67
C LYS A 149 9.39 0.46 6.36
N ALA A 150 8.50 0.43 7.36
CA ALA A 150 8.18 -0.80 8.08
C ALA A 150 7.62 -1.88 7.15
N TYR A 151 6.70 -1.51 6.25
CA TYR A 151 6.16 -2.44 5.26
C TYR A 151 7.25 -2.97 4.30
N CYS A 152 8.07 -2.08 3.75
CA CYS A 152 9.17 -2.46 2.85
C CYS A 152 10.11 -3.45 3.54
N GLN A 153 10.48 -3.20 4.80
CA GLN A 153 11.34 -4.07 5.58
C GLN A 153 10.71 -5.46 5.80
N SER A 154 9.45 -5.51 6.22
CA SER A 154 8.74 -6.78 6.42
C SER A 154 8.61 -7.56 5.10
N LEU A 155 8.15 -6.92 4.03
CA LEU A 155 7.95 -7.61 2.75
C LEU A 155 9.29 -8.03 2.10
N ASN A 156 10.35 -7.23 2.24
CA ASN A 156 11.69 -7.60 1.77
C ASN A 156 12.19 -8.90 2.43
N LEU A 157 11.96 -9.06 3.74
CA LEU A 157 12.33 -10.29 4.46
C LEU A 157 11.64 -11.53 3.87
N LEU A 158 10.34 -11.41 3.56
CA LEU A 158 9.57 -12.47 2.92
C LEU A 158 10.13 -12.78 1.53
N LEU A 159 10.25 -11.77 0.67
CA LEU A 159 10.74 -11.92 -0.71
C LEU A 159 12.14 -12.55 -0.76
N ARG A 160 13.06 -12.11 0.12
CA ARG A 160 14.41 -12.70 0.22
C ARG A 160 14.38 -14.14 0.71
N ARG A 161 13.44 -14.50 1.59
CA ARG A 161 13.28 -15.89 2.05
C ARG A 161 12.77 -16.77 0.92
N GLU A 162 11.72 -16.34 0.23
CA GLU A 162 11.12 -17.06 -0.90
C GLU A 162 12.12 -17.27 -2.04
N ALA A 163 12.84 -16.22 -2.43
CA ALA A 163 13.86 -16.30 -3.47
C ALA A 163 14.96 -17.32 -3.12
N ARG A 164 15.42 -17.34 -1.86
CA ARG A 164 16.44 -18.30 -1.40
C ARG A 164 15.94 -19.74 -1.42
N GLU A 165 14.75 -20.00 -0.87
CA GLU A 165 14.20 -21.36 -0.83
C GLU A 165 13.87 -21.87 -2.24
N PHE A 166 13.33 -21.01 -3.11
CA PHE A 166 13.10 -21.33 -4.51
C PHE A 166 14.40 -21.66 -5.25
N ALA A 167 15.44 -20.83 -5.11
CA ALA A 167 16.73 -21.07 -5.74
C ALA A 167 17.44 -22.33 -5.22
N ASN A 168 17.34 -22.59 -3.91
CA ASN A 168 17.90 -23.79 -3.30
C ASN A 168 17.24 -25.06 -3.84
N GLU A 169 15.91 -25.05 -3.96
CA GLU A 169 15.17 -26.19 -4.51
C GLU A 169 15.47 -26.38 -6.00
N LEU A 170 15.52 -25.29 -6.76
CA LEU A 170 15.86 -25.36 -8.18
C LEU A 170 17.26 -25.95 -8.39
N ARG A 171 18.24 -25.55 -7.59
CA ARG A 171 19.60 -26.13 -7.61
C ARG A 171 19.64 -27.59 -7.14
N ALA A 172 18.77 -27.98 -6.22
CA ALA A 172 18.65 -29.39 -5.81
C ALA A 172 18.08 -30.25 -6.93
N SER A 173 17.07 -29.73 -7.66
CA SER A 173 16.43 -30.42 -8.78
C SER A 173 17.37 -30.66 -9.97
N THR A 174 18.36 -29.78 -10.19
CA THR A 174 19.36 -29.96 -11.27
C THR A 174 20.47 -30.96 -10.91
N LYS A 175 20.66 -31.28 -9.63
CA LYS A 175 21.70 -32.22 -9.15
C LYS A 175 21.21 -33.65 -8.99
N ALA A 176 19.89 -33.87 -8.88
CA ALA A 176 19.32 -35.21 -8.80
C ALA A 176 19.32 -35.87 -10.20
N PRO A 177 19.79 -37.11 -10.36
CA PRO A 177 19.68 -37.82 -11.62
C PRO A 177 18.20 -38.02 -11.94
N LYS A 178 17.79 -37.57 -13.13
CA LYS A 178 16.41 -37.59 -13.64
C LYS A 178 15.74 -38.95 -13.38
N ASN A 179 14.70 -38.95 -12.54
CA ASN A 179 13.62 -39.93 -12.63
C ASN A 179 12.40 -39.17 -13.18
N PRO A 180 11.89 -39.51 -14.38
CA PRO A 180 10.90 -38.69 -15.06
C PRO A 180 9.51 -39.08 -14.57
N ALA A 181 8.88 -38.21 -13.79
CA ALA A 181 7.44 -38.26 -13.65
C ALA A 181 6.87 -36.85 -13.68
N VAL A 182 6.10 -36.61 -14.73
CA VAL A 182 5.24 -35.45 -14.99
C VAL A 182 6.00 -34.19 -15.37
N TRP A 183 6.05 -33.91 -16.67
CA TRP A 183 5.76 -32.64 -17.34
C TRP A 183 6.15 -32.85 -18.83
N LEU A 184 5.14 -33.01 -19.70
CA LEU A 184 5.26 -33.02 -21.17
C LEU A 184 6.05 -31.77 -21.63
N GLU A 185 6.90 -31.78 -22.66
CA GLU A 185 6.70 -32.11 -24.07
C GLU A 185 8.09 -32.39 -24.71
N GLY A 186 8.13 -33.13 -25.82
CA GLY A 186 9.31 -33.82 -26.32
C GLY A 186 10.43 -33.00 -26.99
N SER A 187 11.62 -33.57 -27.04
CA SER A 187 12.28 -33.96 -28.30
C SER A 187 13.54 -34.80 -28.04
N ASN A 188 13.87 -35.63 -29.01
CA ASN A 188 14.84 -36.72 -28.98
C ASN A 188 16.32 -36.28 -29.05
N ASN A 189 17.15 -37.12 -28.42
CA ASN A 189 18.53 -37.53 -28.76
C ASN A 189 19.68 -36.51 -28.87
N ALA A 190 20.71 -36.78 -28.05
CA ALA A 190 22.08 -37.21 -28.45
C ALA A 190 23.25 -36.42 -27.81
N GLY A 191 24.14 -37.18 -27.14
CA GLY A 191 25.60 -37.08 -27.30
C GLY A 191 26.35 -35.85 -26.77
N GLN A 192 27.03 -36.04 -25.63
CA GLN A 192 28.34 -35.48 -25.23
C GLN A 192 28.57 -33.96 -25.35
N ASN A 193 28.57 -33.26 -24.20
CA ASN A 193 29.62 -32.29 -23.83
C ASN A 193 29.43 -31.85 -22.36
N GLY A 194 30.27 -32.36 -21.45
CA GLY A 194 30.22 -32.12 -20.00
C GLY A 194 30.60 -30.70 -19.53
N SER A 195 30.55 -29.71 -20.42
CA SER A 195 30.75 -28.29 -20.10
C SER A 195 29.62 -27.41 -20.66
N SER A 196 29.00 -27.83 -21.77
CA SER A 196 27.86 -27.12 -22.39
C SER A 196 26.54 -27.42 -21.68
N ALA A 197 26.35 -28.65 -21.18
CA ALA A 197 25.13 -29.08 -20.48
C ALA A 197 24.99 -28.45 -19.08
N ASP A 198 26.10 -28.23 -18.38
CA ASP A 198 26.10 -27.55 -17.08
C ASP A 198 25.79 -26.05 -17.25
N THR A 199 26.27 -25.45 -18.34
CA THR A 199 25.95 -24.05 -18.68
C THR A 199 24.47 -23.89 -19.06
N SER A 200 23.90 -24.82 -19.82
CA SER A 200 22.48 -24.77 -20.23
C SER A 200 21.53 -24.97 -19.06
N THR A 201 21.83 -25.90 -18.14
CA THR A 201 20.98 -26.15 -16.96
C THR A 201 20.98 -24.98 -15.97
N VAL A 202 22.11 -24.28 -15.82
CA VAL A 202 22.19 -23.03 -15.03
C VAL A 202 21.42 -21.90 -15.72
N SER A 203 21.51 -21.79 -17.05
CA SER A 203 20.75 -20.82 -17.84
C SER A 203 19.23 -21.04 -17.75
N ASP A 204 18.79 -22.30 -17.76
CA ASP A 204 17.38 -22.66 -17.60
C ASP A 204 16.85 -22.35 -16.20
N ALA A 205 17.66 -22.63 -15.17
CA ALA A 205 17.31 -22.28 -13.79
C ALA A 205 17.17 -20.76 -13.62
N TYR A 206 18.08 -19.99 -14.23
CA TYR A 206 18.04 -18.53 -14.23
C TYR A 206 16.79 -17.99 -14.93
N SER A 207 16.48 -18.52 -16.12
CA SER A 207 15.31 -18.12 -16.90
C SER A 207 14.01 -18.39 -16.15
N LYS A 208 13.91 -19.53 -15.45
CA LYS A 208 12.77 -19.86 -14.59
C LYS A 208 12.62 -18.91 -13.42
N MET A 209 13.72 -18.58 -12.75
CA MET A 209 13.69 -17.65 -11.61
C MET A 209 13.22 -16.27 -12.04
N LEU A 210 13.73 -15.73 -13.16
CA LEU A 210 13.29 -14.45 -13.70
C LEU A 210 11.81 -14.44 -14.10
N THR A 211 11.35 -15.50 -14.79
CA THR A 211 9.96 -15.60 -15.25
C THR A 211 8.95 -15.60 -14.08
N ILE A 212 9.37 -16.07 -12.90
CA ILE A 212 8.51 -16.13 -11.71
C ILE A 212 8.62 -14.86 -10.87
N PHE A 213 9.84 -14.39 -10.58
CA PHE A 213 10.05 -13.28 -9.65
C PHE A 213 9.85 -11.91 -10.29
N ILE A 214 10.11 -11.72 -11.60
CA ILE A 214 9.88 -10.41 -12.23
C ILE A 214 8.41 -9.99 -12.13
N PRO A 215 7.42 -10.79 -12.56
CA PRO A 215 6.01 -10.40 -12.44
C PRO A 215 5.59 -10.20 -10.98
N LEU A 216 6.04 -11.07 -10.07
CA LEU A 216 5.74 -10.96 -8.65
C LEU A 216 6.18 -9.60 -8.09
N LEU A 217 7.39 -9.17 -8.42
CA LEU A 217 7.95 -7.93 -7.88
C LEU A 217 7.34 -6.69 -8.52
N VAL A 218 7.03 -6.74 -9.82
CA VAL A 218 6.25 -5.68 -10.47
C VAL A 218 4.90 -5.55 -9.78
N ASP A 219 4.21 -6.66 -9.50
CA ASP A 219 2.94 -6.67 -8.80
C ASP A 219 3.08 -6.14 -7.36
N GLU A 220 4.14 -6.51 -6.63
CA GLU A 220 4.39 -6.01 -5.27
C GLU A 220 4.72 -4.51 -5.25
N SER A 221 5.55 -4.03 -6.17
CA SER A 221 5.87 -2.61 -6.30
C SER A 221 4.61 -1.80 -6.64
N SER A 222 3.78 -2.31 -7.56
CA SER A 222 2.50 -1.70 -7.89
C SER A 222 1.55 -1.70 -6.69
N PHE A 223 1.37 -2.85 -6.03
CA PHE A 223 0.51 -2.95 -4.84
C PHE A 223 0.97 -1.98 -3.75
N PHE A 224 2.27 -1.94 -3.46
CA PHE A 224 2.87 -1.04 -2.47
C PHE A 224 2.57 0.43 -2.80
N ALA A 225 2.78 0.87 -4.04
CA ALA A 225 2.55 2.25 -4.45
C ALA A 225 1.09 2.67 -4.18
N HIS A 226 0.14 1.85 -4.58
CA HIS A 226 -1.29 2.10 -4.37
C HIS A 226 -1.67 2.03 -2.89
N PHE A 227 -1.23 0.99 -2.17
CA PHE A 227 -1.56 0.76 -0.77
C PHE A 227 -1.00 1.86 0.15
N MET A 228 0.20 2.37 -0.14
CA MET A 228 0.85 3.43 0.63
C MET A 228 0.51 4.84 0.16
N CYS A 229 -0.58 4.97 -0.60
CA CYS A 229 -1.17 6.24 -1.02
C CYS A 229 -0.18 7.16 -1.76
N PHE A 230 0.67 6.59 -2.61
CA PHE A 230 1.47 7.39 -3.54
C PHE A 230 0.59 7.88 -4.69
N GLU A 231 0.71 9.16 -5.02
CA GLU A 231 0.07 9.77 -6.19
C GLU A 231 0.94 9.46 -7.42
N VAL A 232 0.84 8.22 -7.91
CA VAL A 232 1.47 7.84 -9.18
C VAL A 232 0.51 8.26 -10.29
N PRO A 233 0.90 9.17 -11.21
CA PRO A 233 0.09 9.42 -12.41
C PRO A 233 -0.11 8.09 -13.10
N ALA A 234 -1.37 7.74 -13.39
CA ALA A 234 -1.66 6.53 -14.16
C ALA A 234 -0.76 6.55 -15.41
N LEU A 235 0.07 5.52 -15.59
CA LEU A 235 0.83 5.32 -16.81
C LEU A 235 -0.21 5.12 -17.92
N VAL A 236 -0.62 6.23 -18.53
CA VAL A 236 -1.51 6.22 -19.70
C VAL A 236 -0.77 5.37 -20.73
N PRO A 237 -1.39 4.29 -21.26
CA PRO A 237 -0.80 3.52 -22.33
C PRO A 237 -0.45 4.50 -23.46
N ALA A 238 0.79 4.44 -23.94
CA ALA A 238 1.24 5.26 -25.07
C ALA A 238 0.33 5.00 -26.27
N GLY A 239 -0.68 5.85 -26.49
CA GLY A 239 -1.65 5.65 -27.58
C GLY A 239 -3.03 6.28 -27.45
N ALA A 240 -3.41 6.94 -26.34
CA ALA A 240 -4.72 7.62 -26.28
C ALA A 240 -4.67 9.02 -26.94
N PRO A 241 -5.55 9.32 -27.92
CA PRO A 241 -5.52 10.59 -28.61
C PRO A 241 -6.07 11.71 -27.71
N ASN A 242 -5.34 12.82 -27.67
CA ASN A 242 -5.72 14.05 -26.99
C ASN A 242 -6.95 14.69 -27.67
N VAL A 243 -8.16 14.45 -27.16
CA VAL A 243 -9.39 15.05 -27.69
C VAL A 243 -9.71 16.33 -26.92
N ASN A 244 -9.00 17.40 -27.30
CA ASN A 244 -9.48 18.76 -27.12
C ASN A 244 -10.53 19.08 -28.21
N LYS A 245 -11.83 18.87 -27.96
CA LYS A 245 -12.88 19.64 -28.67
C LYS A 245 -14.30 19.55 -28.08
N ARG A 246 -14.72 20.71 -27.54
CA ARG A 246 -16.01 21.43 -27.71
C ARG A 246 -17.36 20.75 -27.40
N ARG A 247 -18.10 21.44 -26.52
CA ARG A 247 -19.56 21.50 -26.33
C ARG A 247 -20.42 21.17 -27.56
N SER A 248 -21.40 20.30 -27.35
CA SER A 248 -22.81 20.49 -27.76
C SER A 248 -23.68 19.47 -27.03
N GLY A 249 -24.75 19.92 -26.38
CA GLY A 249 -25.64 19.07 -25.59
C GLY A 249 -26.69 18.32 -26.39
N ALA A 250 -27.22 17.25 -25.81
CA ALA A 250 -28.57 16.73 -25.97
C ALA A 250 -28.85 15.73 -24.83
N ASN A 251 -30.07 15.75 -24.32
CA ASN A 251 -30.57 14.97 -23.18
C ASN A 251 -30.73 13.48 -23.51
N ASP A 252 -30.43 12.60 -22.54
CA ASP A 252 -31.25 11.44 -22.18
C ASP A 252 -30.93 11.03 -20.72
N PRO A 253 -31.91 10.53 -19.93
CA PRO A 253 -31.71 10.14 -18.54
C PRO A 253 -31.46 8.62 -18.40
N ASP A 254 -30.97 8.26 -17.21
CA ASP A 254 -30.74 6.90 -16.68
C ASP A 254 -29.42 6.22 -17.09
N ASP A 255 -28.42 6.37 -16.22
CA ASP A 255 -27.66 5.22 -15.72
C ASP A 255 -27.03 5.57 -14.37
N ASP A 256 -27.32 4.73 -13.37
CA ASP A 256 -26.72 4.74 -12.04
C ASP A 256 -25.22 4.44 -12.14
N ASP A 257 -24.39 5.47 -12.21
CA ASP A 257 -22.94 5.32 -12.03
C ASP A 257 -22.46 6.11 -10.82
N LEU A 258 -21.73 5.41 -9.96
CA LEU A 258 -21.23 5.86 -8.67
C LEU A 258 -20.20 6.97 -8.90
N SER A 259 -20.66 8.21 -8.96
CA SER A 259 -19.78 9.37 -9.03
C SER A 259 -18.90 9.42 -7.79
N LEU A 260 -17.63 9.08 -8.01
CA LEU A 260 -16.49 9.42 -7.18
C LEU A 260 -16.64 10.88 -6.74
N MET A 261 -16.88 11.11 -5.44
CA MET A 261 -16.83 12.46 -4.91
C MET A 261 -15.41 12.98 -5.09
N ASP A 262 -15.23 13.94 -5.98
CA ASP A 262 -14.13 14.89 -5.95
C ASP A 262 -14.50 16.02 -4.97
N PRO A 263 -13.89 16.08 -3.77
CA PRO A 263 -13.73 17.33 -3.06
C PRO A 263 -12.30 17.83 -3.30
N ASP A 264 -12.24 19.04 -3.86
CA ASP A 264 -11.09 19.93 -3.97
C ASP A 264 -10.12 19.67 -5.14
N GLY A 265 -10.31 20.47 -6.18
CA GLY A 265 -9.32 20.73 -7.22
C GLY A 265 -8.14 21.47 -6.61
N ASN A 266 -7.18 20.71 -6.09
CA ASN A 266 -5.88 21.26 -5.74
C ASN A 266 -5.01 21.18 -7.00
N ASP A 267 -4.66 22.34 -7.55
CA ASP A 267 -3.71 22.48 -8.66
C ASP A 267 -2.49 21.58 -8.43
N ILE A 268 -2.32 20.56 -9.27
CA ILE A 268 -1.15 19.70 -9.27
C ILE A 268 0.05 20.57 -9.66
N LYS A 269 0.75 21.10 -8.66
CA LYS A 269 2.06 21.72 -8.86
C LYS A 269 3.03 20.61 -9.30
N PRO A 270 3.67 20.72 -10.48
CA PRO A 270 4.56 19.68 -11.02
C PRO A 270 5.77 19.36 -10.13
N ASP A 271 6.11 20.26 -9.20
CA ASP A 271 7.21 20.13 -8.26
C ASP A 271 6.95 19.04 -7.19
N ASN A 272 5.70 18.87 -6.75
CA ASN A 272 5.36 17.87 -5.73
C ASN A 272 5.43 16.44 -6.29
N THR A 273 5.04 16.25 -7.55
CA THR A 273 5.07 14.93 -8.21
C THR A 273 6.50 14.42 -8.33
N SER A 274 7.47 15.30 -8.60
CA SER A 274 8.89 14.91 -8.66
C SER A 274 9.44 14.44 -7.31
N VAL A 275 9.06 15.10 -6.23
CA VAL A 275 9.49 14.72 -4.87
C VAL A 275 8.83 13.40 -4.46
N GLU A 276 7.54 13.23 -4.75
CA GLU A 276 6.81 12.01 -4.42
C GLU A 276 7.35 10.80 -5.21
N LEU A 277 7.68 10.99 -6.49
CA LEU A 277 8.36 9.96 -7.30
C LEU A 277 9.72 9.57 -6.71
N GLY A 278 10.50 10.55 -6.24
CA GLY A 278 11.76 10.30 -5.56
C GLY A 278 11.58 9.47 -4.29
N THR A 279 10.60 9.82 -3.44
CA THR A 279 10.30 9.05 -2.23
C THR A 279 9.76 7.65 -2.52
N LEU A 280 9.02 7.47 -3.62
CA LEU A 280 8.58 6.16 -4.08
C LEU A 280 9.79 5.32 -4.49
N ASN A 281 10.69 5.88 -5.28
CA ASN A 281 11.89 5.18 -5.74
C ASN A 281 12.78 4.75 -4.56
N ASP A 282 13.00 5.63 -3.59
CA ASP A 282 13.76 5.29 -2.37
C ASP A 282 13.10 4.14 -1.59
N ALA A 283 11.77 4.16 -1.48
CA ALA A 283 11.03 3.11 -0.79
C ALA A 283 11.02 1.78 -1.57
N LEU A 284 10.94 1.82 -2.91
CA LEU A 284 11.07 0.64 -3.76
C LEU A 284 12.49 0.06 -3.70
N GLN A 285 13.51 0.92 -3.62
CA GLN A 285 14.88 0.50 -3.42
C GLN A 285 15.06 -0.24 -2.09
N GLU A 286 14.43 0.24 -1.01
CA GLU A 286 14.40 -0.46 0.29
C GLU A 286 13.60 -1.77 0.23
N LEU A 287 12.46 -1.79 -0.47
CA LEU A 287 11.63 -2.99 -0.65
C LEU A 287 12.39 -4.11 -1.39
N LEU A 288 13.19 -3.74 -2.39
CA LEU A 288 13.88 -4.69 -3.27
C LEU A 288 15.35 -4.92 -2.87
N ASP A 289 15.81 -4.28 -1.79
CA ASP A 289 17.21 -4.35 -1.39
C ASP A 289 17.67 -5.79 -1.10
N GLY A 290 18.87 -6.13 -1.56
CA GLY A 290 19.46 -7.45 -1.34
C GLY A 290 18.75 -8.66 -1.99
N ILE A 291 17.62 -8.50 -2.70
CA ILE A 291 16.99 -9.59 -3.47
C ILE A 291 17.92 -10.07 -4.60
N GLN A 292 18.64 -9.14 -5.21
CA GLN A 292 19.67 -9.39 -6.22
C GLN A 292 20.78 -10.35 -5.74
N GLU A 293 21.10 -10.33 -4.44
CA GLU A 293 22.10 -11.21 -3.83
C GLU A 293 21.54 -12.62 -3.59
N CYS A 294 20.25 -12.72 -3.26
CA CYS A 294 19.58 -14.00 -2.96
C CYS A 294 19.38 -14.87 -4.20
N THR A 295 19.35 -14.24 -5.37
CA THR A 295 19.07 -14.90 -6.64
C THR A 295 20.37 -15.28 -7.39
N SER A 296 21.54 -14.74 -6.99
CA SER A 296 22.73 -14.66 -7.85
C SER A 296 22.49 -13.87 -9.15
N ILE A 297 21.44 -13.03 -9.20
CA ILE A 297 20.97 -12.28 -10.37
C ILE A 297 21.19 -10.78 -10.12
N SER A 298 22.44 -10.35 -10.09
CA SER A 298 22.78 -8.93 -9.83
C SER A 298 22.55 -7.98 -11.00
N ILE A 299 22.40 -8.47 -12.24
CA ILE A 299 22.56 -7.62 -13.44
C ILE A 299 21.22 -7.19 -14.07
N THR A 300 20.14 -7.95 -13.89
CA THR A 300 18.83 -7.66 -14.54
C THR A 300 17.90 -6.83 -13.66
N PHE A 301 18.06 -6.88 -12.34
CA PHE A 301 17.17 -6.22 -11.37
C PHE A 301 17.32 -4.70 -11.32
N ARG A 302 18.56 -4.19 -11.41
CA ARG A 302 18.84 -2.75 -11.44
C ARG A 302 18.17 -2.05 -12.62
N LYS A 303 17.95 -2.75 -13.74
CA LYS A 303 17.25 -2.18 -14.91
C LYS A 303 15.74 -2.11 -14.71
N ILE A 304 15.14 -3.06 -14.00
CA ILE A 304 13.70 -3.04 -13.69
C ILE A 304 13.39 -1.94 -12.67
N SER A 305 14.25 -1.76 -11.66
CA SER A 305 14.14 -0.66 -10.68
C SER A 305 14.37 0.74 -11.29
N MET A 306 14.90 0.84 -12.51
CA MET A 306 15.10 2.12 -13.22
C MET A 306 14.04 2.39 -14.31
N GLN A 307 13.12 1.44 -14.57
CA GLN A 307 12.08 1.57 -15.60
C GLN A 307 10.65 1.56 -15.06
N LEU A 308 10.48 1.31 -13.75
CA LEU A 308 9.28 1.66 -12.97
C LEU A 308 9.49 3.04 -12.35
#